data_AF-A0A7X9F8V1-F1
#
_entry.id   AF-A0A7X9F8V1-F1
#
_cell.length_a   1.000
_cell.length_b   1.000
_cell.length_c   1.000
_cell.angle_alpha   90.00
_cell.angle_beta   90.00
_cell.angle_gamma   90.00
#
_symmetry.space_group_name_H-M   'P 1'
#
loop_
_entity.id
_entity.type
_entity.pdbx_description
1 polymer ?
#
loop_
_entity_poly.entity_id
_entity_poly.type
_entity_poly.pdbx_seq_one_letter_code
_entity_poly.pdbx_strand_id
1 'polypeptide(L)' 'MADLHSKGVQPEYLLWIGCAGAYDDRYKKVARAFVKIL' A
#
# COMPACT_ATOMS: atom_id res chain seq x y z
N MET A 1 -4.88 8.45 3.20
CA MET A 1 -4.58 8.91 4.58
C MET A 1 -5.55 9.98 5.05
N ALA A 2 -5.85 11.01 4.24
CA ALA A 2 -6.85 12.03 4.59
C ALA A 2 -8.22 11.42 4.96
N ASP A 3 -8.75 10.50 4.15
CA ASP A 3 -10.05 9.88 4.41
C ASP A 3 -10.10 8.98 5.66
N LEU A 4 -9.00 8.28 5.97
CA LEU A 4 -8.94 7.39 7.13
C LEU A 4 -8.85 8.20 8.43
N HIS A 5 -8.06 9.29 8.40
CA HIS A 5 -7.94 10.22 9.52
C HIS A 5 -9.27 10.94 9.78
N SER A 6 -9.99 11.36 8.73
CA SER A 6 -11.32 11.97 8.85
C SER A 6 -12.38 11.03 9.42
N LYS A 7 -12.19 9.70 9.29
CA LYS A 7 -13.07 8.68 9.87
C LYS A 7 -12.69 8.30 11.31
N GLY A 8 -11.65 8.92 11.89
CA GLY A 8 -11.15 8.58 13.22
C GLY A 8 -10.50 7.20 13.32
N VAL A 9 -10.26 6.54 12.19
CA VAL A 9 -9.63 5.22 12.12
C VAL A 9 -8.12 5.43 12.06
N GLN A 10 -7.42 5.03 13.13
CA GLN A 10 -5.96 5.01 13.17
C GLN A 10 -5.47 3.80 12.36
N PRO A 11 -4.78 4.00 11.22
CA PRO A 11 -4.26 2.87 10.46
C PRO A 11 -3.11 2.21 11.22
N GLU A 12 -3.18 0.88 11.39
CA GLU A 12 -2.14 0.11 12.07
C GLU A 12 -0.85 0.01 11.24
N TYR A 13 -0.98 0.01 9.92
CA TYR A 13 0.14 -0.14 8.99
C TYR A 13 0.08 0.85 7.84
N LEU A 14 1.23 1.44 7.50
CA LEU A 14 1.43 2.26 6.31
C LEU A 14 2.49 1.60 5.41
N LEU A 15 2.06 1.10 4.26
CA LEU A 15 2.95 0.54 3.25
C LEU A 15 3.26 1.59 2.18
N TRP A 16 4.54 1.89 1.98
CA TRP A 16 4.99 2.78 0.89
C TRP A 16 5.58 1.97 -0.26
N ILE A 17 5.09 2.19 -1.48
CA ILE A 17 5.57 1.50 -2.68
C ILE A 17 6.50 2.44 -3.46
N GLY A 18 7.75 2.03 -3.62
CA GLY A 18 8.75 2.76 -4.40
C GLY A 18 8.59 2.60 -5.92
N CYS A 19 9.41 3.33 -6.69
CA CYS A 19 9.33 3.41 -8.16
C CYS A 19 9.26 2.04 -8.86
N ALA A 20 10.11 1.08 -8.50
CA ALA A 20 10.08 -0.26 -9.09
C ALA A 20 8.71 -0.96 -8.88
N GLY A 21 8.13 -0.87 -7.68
CA GLY A 21 6.81 -1.45 -7.39
C GLY A 21 5.65 -0.73 -8.05
N ALA A 22 5.85 0.50 -8.50
CA ALA A 22 4.85 1.32 -9.19
C ALA A 22 4.91 1.20 -10.72
N TYR A 23 6.08 0.94 -11.30
CA TYR A 23 6.27 0.98 -12.76
C TYR A 23 6.60 -0.39 -13.38
N ASP A 24 7.39 -1.23 -12.70
CA ASP A 24 7.77 -2.55 -13.21
C ASP A 24 6.68 -3.59 -12.92
N ASP A 25 6.21 -4.29 -13.95
CA ASP A 25 5.09 -5.22 -13.84
C ASP A 25 5.37 -6.46 -12.98
N ARG A 26 6.64 -6.88 -12.88
CA ARG A 26 7.04 -7.98 -12.00
C ARG A 26 6.92 -7.54 -10.54
N TYR A 27 7.42 -6.36 -10.22
CA TYR A 27 7.35 -5.82 -8.86
C TYR A 27 5.94 -5.39 -8.46
N LYS A 28 5.12 -4.88 -9.39
CA LYS A 28 3.69 -4.61 -9.14
C LYS A 28 2.94 -5.87 -8.70
N LYS A 29 3.26 -7.05 -9.25
CA LYS A 29 2.63 -8.31 -8.83
C LYS A 29 2.93 -8.62 -7.36
N VAL A 30 4.20 -8.44 -6.95
CA VAL A 30 4.63 -8.64 -5.57
C VAL A 30 3.96 -7.63 -4.63
N ALA A 31 3.99 -6.34 -4.97
CA ALA A 31 3.35 -5.30 -4.16
C ALA A 31 1.85 -5.54 -3.95
N ARG A 32 1.14 -5.99 -5.00
CA ARG A 32 -0.28 -6.37 -4.90
C ARG A 32 -0.52 -7.62 -4.05
N ALA A 33 0.36 -8.62 -4.12
CA ALA A 33 0.26 -9.78 -3.26
C ALA A 33 0.46 -9.39 -1.79
N PHE A 34 1.40 -8.49 -1.53
CA PHE A 34 1.70 -8.01 -0.17
C PHE A 34 0.53 -7.23 0.43
N VAL A 35 -0.10 -6.33 -0.33
CA VAL A 35 -1.30 -5.58 0.08
C VAL A 35 -2.51 -6.48 0.34
N LYS A 36 -2.56 -7.70 -0.21
CA LYS A 36 -3.65 -8.66 0.06
C LYS A 36 -3.43 -9.50 1.32
N ILE A 37 -2.18 -9.63 1.75
CA ILE A 37 -1.80 -10.44 2.92
C ILE A 37 -1.86 -9.59 4.19
N LEU A 38 -1.51 -8.30 4.07
CA LEU A 38 -1.75 -7.29 5.10
C LEU A 38 -3.24 -6.91 5.16
#